data_AF-A0A2J6QB19-F1
#
_entry.id   AF-A0A2J6QB19-F1
#
_cell.length_a   1.000
_cell.length_b   1.000
_cell.length_c   1.000
_cell.angle_alpha   90.00
_cell.angle_beta   90.00
_cell.angle_gamma   90.00
#
_symmetry.space_group_name_H-M   'P 1'
#
loop_
_entity.id
_entity.type
_entity.pdbx_description
1 polymer ?
#
loop_
_entity_poly.entity_id
_entity_poly.type
_entity_poly.pdbx_seq_one_letter_code
_entity_poly.pdbx_strand_id
1 'polypeptide(L)'
;MSILGDSTRANQNSRPLRSAKNAQMKENHVVIDCVEVGCDEDDLEELRAANLAETQELTARNVNPMKLIMLLRTRFGIGRYEIQRMRNVYNIRTPRRLSESELAGCRWD
;
A
#
# COMPACT_ATOMS: atom_id res chain seq x y z
N MET A 1 -36.07 -71.08 10.90
CA MET A 1 -36.67 -70.37 12.05
C MET A 1 -35.94 -69.04 12.16
N SER A 2 -36.43 -67.94 11.58
CA SER A 2 -37.64 -67.17 11.91
C SER A 2 -37.46 -66.33 13.18
N ILE A 3 -37.75 -65.03 13.30
CA ILE A 3 -37.86 -63.79 12.48
C ILE A 3 -37.95 -62.65 13.55
N LEU A 4 -37.78 -61.38 13.15
CA LEU A 4 -38.34 -60.14 13.77
C LEU A 4 -37.71 -59.68 15.09
N GLY A 5 -37.56 -58.40 15.39
CA GLY A 5 -37.96 -57.10 14.81
C GLY A 5 -37.19 -56.03 15.61
N ASP A 6 -37.25 -54.72 15.45
CA ASP A 6 -38.05 -53.73 14.72
C ASP A 6 -37.15 -52.44 14.74
N SER A 7 -37.07 -51.62 13.69
CA SER A 7 -37.86 -50.38 13.54
C SER A 7 -37.64 -49.36 14.68
N THR A 8 -37.46 -48.06 14.51
CA THR A 8 -37.67 -47.09 13.44
C THR A 8 -37.06 -45.77 13.93
N ARG A 9 -36.46 -44.94 13.08
CA ARG A 9 -36.91 -43.54 12.88
C ARG A 9 -35.99 -42.77 11.93
N ALA A 10 -36.68 -42.19 10.96
CA ALA A 10 -36.24 -41.18 10.01
C ALA A 10 -35.82 -39.86 10.66
N ASN A 11 -34.92 -39.14 9.99
CA ASN A 11 -34.97 -37.68 9.83
C ASN A 11 -33.95 -37.30 8.73
N GLN A 12 -34.32 -37.21 7.45
CA GLN A 12 -34.77 -36.01 6.74
C GLN A 12 -34.11 -34.68 7.16
N ASN A 13 -33.55 -34.00 6.15
CA ASN A 13 -33.27 -32.56 6.08
C ASN A 13 -32.08 -32.09 6.93
N SER A 14 -31.14 -31.23 6.52
CA SER A 14 -31.07 -30.29 5.40
C SER A 14 -29.67 -29.63 5.45
N ARG A 15 -28.99 -29.43 4.32
CA ARG A 15 -28.07 -28.27 4.16
C ARG A 15 -28.96 -27.01 4.18
N PRO A 16 -28.56 -25.82 4.68
CA PRO A 16 -27.27 -25.18 4.38
C PRO A 16 -26.69 -24.25 5.47
N LEU A 17 -25.61 -23.54 5.08
CA LEU A 17 -25.21 -22.17 5.49
C LEU A 17 -24.10 -21.97 6.53
N ARG A 18 -22.93 -21.55 5.99
CA ARG A 18 -22.03 -20.46 6.43
C ARG A 18 -21.82 -20.25 7.94
N SER A 19 -20.60 -20.49 8.40
CA SER A 19 -19.95 -19.60 9.37
C SER A 19 -18.44 -19.81 9.33
N ALA A 20 -17.76 -19.10 8.42
CA ALA A 20 -16.33 -18.88 8.55
C ALA A 20 -16.17 -17.97 9.78
N LYS A 21 -15.46 -18.47 10.80
CA LYS A 21 -15.20 -17.74 12.02
C LYS A 21 -14.38 -16.49 11.67
N ASN A 22 -15.04 -15.35 11.77
CA ASN A 22 -14.50 -14.02 11.51
C ASN A 22 -13.31 -13.77 12.45
N ALA A 23 -12.11 -13.63 11.89
CA ALA A 23 -10.98 -13.03 12.59
C ALA A 23 -11.28 -11.53 12.73
N GLN A 24 -11.84 -11.15 13.89
CA GLN A 24 -12.08 -9.75 14.22
C GLN A 24 -10.73 -9.11 14.54
N MET A 25 -10.10 -8.46 13.56
CA MET A 25 -9.03 -7.51 13.84
C MET A 25 -9.63 -6.42 14.71
N LYS A 26 -9.21 -6.35 15.97
CA LYS A 26 -9.43 -5.18 16.82
C LYS A 26 -8.58 -4.06 16.23
N GLU A 27 -9.18 -3.29 15.35
CA GLU A 27 -8.66 -2.02 14.89
C GLU A 27 -8.65 -1.08 16.09
N ASN A 28 -7.46 -0.87 16.68
CA ASN A 28 -7.25 0.17 17.66
C ASN A 28 -7.30 1.51 16.91
N HIS A 29 -8.51 2.03 16.72
CA HIS A 29 -8.72 3.39 16.26
C HIS A 29 -8.19 4.33 17.34
N VAL A 30 -6.97 4.83 17.17
CA VAL A 30 -6.51 6.02 17.89
C VAL A 30 -7.31 7.18 17.29
N VAL A 31 -8.36 7.60 18.00
CA VAL A 31 -9.07 8.85 17.68
C VAL A 31 -8.12 9.96 18.08
N ILE A 32 -7.34 10.45 17.11
CA ILE A 32 -6.60 11.70 17.27
C ILE A 32 -7.64 12.80 17.04
N ASP A 33 -8.16 13.37 18.12
CA ASP A 33 -8.92 14.62 18.08
C ASP A 33 -7.96 15.75 17.68
N CYS A 34 -7.79 15.93 16.38
CA CYS A 34 -7.15 17.12 15.84
C CYS A 34 -8.20 18.24 15.89
N VAL A 35 -7.98 19.23 16.73
CA VAL A 35 -8.77 20.46 16.77
C VAL A 35 -8.75 21.09 15.38
N GLU A 36 -9.87 21.02 14.67
CA GLU A 36 -10.10 21.72 13.41
C GLU A 36 -10.17 23.21 13.69
N VAL A 37 -9.09 23.92 13.35
CA VAL A 37 -9.12 25.37 13.22
C VAL A 37 -9.24 25.64 11.71
N GLY A 38 -10.46 25.93 11.24
CA GLY A 38 -10.70 26.49 9.90
C GLY A 38 -9.95 27.83 9.74
N CYS A 39 -9.58 28.30 8.55
CA CYS A 39 -10.41 28.42 7.35
C CYS A 39 -9.51 28.54 6.09
N ASP A 40 -10.13 28.33 4.93
CA ASP A 40 -9.67 28.54 3.53
C ASP A 40 -9.21 27.27 2.79
N GLU A 41 -10.11 26.77 1.93
CA GLU A 41 -10.05 25.48 1.23
C GLU A 41 -9.23 25.50 -0.07
N ASP A 42 -7.97 25.95 -0.03
CA ASP A 42 -7.06 25.85 -1.20
C ASP A 42 -5.65 25.29 -0.88
N ASP A 43 -5.34 24.94 0.37
CA ASP A 43 -3.97 24.51 0.77
C ASP A 43 -3.88 23.07 1.34
N LEU A 44 -4.92 22.23 1.18
CA LEU A 44 -4.94 20.89 1.78
C LEU A 44 -4.09 19.82 1.01
N GLU A 45 -3.60 20.13 -0.19
CA GLU A 45 -2.66 19.26 -0.92
C GLU A 45 -1.22 19.33 -0.37
N GLU A 46 -0.91 20.37 0.42
CA GLU A 46 0.45 20.62 0.93
C GLU A 46 0.74 19.89 2.25
N LEU A 47 -0.29 19.50 3.03
CA LEU A 47 -0.09 18.86 4.34
C LEU A 47 0.34 17.39 4.28
N ARG A 48 0.09 16.67 3.17
CA ARG A 48 0.60 15.29 2.99
C ARG A 48 2.08 15.25 2.56
N ALA A 49 2.65 16.41 2.17
CA ALA A 49 4.03 16.55 1.76
C ALA A 49 5.04 16.54 2.93
N ALA A 50 4.57 16.73 4.17
CA ALA A 50 5.42 17.07 5.32
C ALA A 50 6.42 15.98 5.77
N ASN A 51 6.46 14.81 5.12
CA ASN A 51 7.40 13.72 5.46
C ASN A 51 8.29 13.23 4.29
N LEU A 52 8.17 13.82 3.10
CA LEU A 52 9.08 13.56 1.97
C LEU A 52 9.94 14.80 1.78
N ALA A 53 11.27 14.65 1.88
CA ALA A 53 12.17 15.72 1.49
C ALA A 53 11.98 16.06 0.01
N GLU A 54 12.35 17.29 -0.32
CA GLU A 54 12.32 17.97 -1.62
C GLU A 54 12.21 17.07 -2.87
N THR A 55 11.34 17.49 -3.80
CA THR A 55 11.22 16.89 -5.14
C THR A 55 12.53 17.03 -5.92
N GLN A 56 13.00 15.93 -6.51
CA GLN A 56 14.19 15.87 -7.35
C GLN A 56 13.81 15.45 -8.78
N GLU A 57 14.27 16.23 -9.76
CA GLU A 57 14.05 15.94 -11.17
C GLU A 57 15.21 15.13 -11.78
N LEU A 58 14.89 14.13 -12.59
CA LEU A 58 15.86 13.34 -13.36
C LEU A 58 15.45 13.21 -14.82
N THR A 59 16.41 13.33 -15.75
CA THR A 59 16.11 13.08 -17.17
C THR A 59 15.90 11.60 -17.44
N ALA A 60 14.71 11.22 -17.93
CA ALA A 60 14.30 9.83 -18.12
C ALA A 60 15.14 9.09 -19.18
N ARG A 61 15.63 9.78 -20.22
CA ARG A 61 16.43 9.19 -21.30
C ARG A 61 17.68 8.42 -20.82
N ASN A 62 18.27 8.84 -19.70
CA ASN A 62 19.53 8.30 -19.20
C ASN A 62 19.34 7.38 -17.98
N VAL A 63 18.10 7.08 -17.61
CA VAL A 63 17.78 6.32 -16.40
C VAL A 63 16.99 5.07 -16.78
N ASN A 64 17.47 3.92 -16.34
CA ASN A 64 16.74 2.67 -16.38
C ASN A 64 15.68 2.68 -15.26
N PRO A 65 14.37 2.63 -15.60
CA PRO A 65 13.29 2.74 -14.61
C PRO A 65 13.29 1.58 -13.61
N MET A 66 13.69 0.38 -14.03
CA MET A 66 13.77 -0.77 -13.12
C MET A 66 14.88 -0.57 -12.08
N LYS A 67 16.06 -0.12 -12.51
CA LYS A 67 17.17 0.17 -11.59
C LYS A 67 16.79 1.28 -10.61
N LEU A 68 16.12 2.33 -11.10
CA LEU A 68 15.62 3.43 -10.26
C LEU A 68 14.62 2.94 -9.20
N ILE A 69 13.61 2.17 -9.60
CA ILE A 69 12.61 1.63 -8.66
C ILE A 69 13.26 0.71 -7.62
N MET A 70 14.20 -0.15 -8.03
CA MET A 70 14.95 -1.00 -7.12
C MET A 70 15.76 -0.18 -6.12
N LEU A 71 16.51 0.83 -6.58
CA LEU A 71 17.27 1.73 -5.71
C LEU A 71 16.37 2.38 -4.66
N LEU A 72 15.24 2.96 -5.08
CA LEU A 72 14.31 3.64 -4.20
C LEU A 72 13.73 2.70 -3.14
N ARG A 73 13.33 1.50 -3.55
CA ARG A 73 12.82 0.47 -2.65
C ARG A 73 13.88 0.00 -1.65
N THR A 74 15.12 -0.18 -2.09
CA THR A 74 16.23 -0.62 -1.22
C THR A 74 16.67 0.48 -0.25
N ARG A 75 16.65 1.75 -0.66
CA ARG A 75 17.10 2.87 0.17
C ARG A 75 16.05 3.36 1.15
N PHE A 76 14.78 3.40 0.74
CA PHE A 76 13.72 4.06 1.50
C PHE A 76 12.61 3.11 1.94
N GLY A 77 12.46 1.96 1.28
CA GLY A 77 11.35 1.05 1.51
C GLY A 77 10.09 1.41 0.71
N ILE A 78 9.10 0.53 0.76
CA ILE A 78 7.84 0.67 0.01
C ILE A 78 6.99 1.78 0.64
N GLY A 79 6.34 2.61 -0.18
CA GLY A 79 5.44 3.67 0.28
C GLY A 79 6.14 4.89 0.91
N ARG A 80 7.47 4.92 0.85
CA ARG A 80 8.31 6.02 1.37
C ARG A 80 8.87 6.91 0.26
N TYR A 81 8.43 6.72 -0.98
CA TYR A 81 8.83 7.53 -2.12
C TYR A 81 7.69 7.62 -3.13
N GLU A 82 7.69 8.69 -3.91
CA GLU A 82 6.78 8.88 -5.04
C GLU A 82 7.59 9.12 -6.31
N ILE A 83 7.12 8.57 -7.43
CA ILE A 83 7.70 8.80 -8.74
C ILE A 83 6.57 9.19 -9.68
N GLN A 84 6.70 10.36 -10.31
CA GLN A 84 5.85 10.79 -11.39
C GLN A 84 6.72 10.97 -12.64
N ARG A 85 6.22 10.54 -13.80
CA ARG A 85 6.90 10.78 -15.08
C ARG A 85 6.10 11.79 -15.88
N MET A 86 6.73 12.91 -16.20
CA MET A 86 6.18 13.92 -17.10
C MET A 86 7.11 14.04 -18.32
N ARG A 87 6.63 13.60 -19.49
CA ARG A 87 7.40 13.54 -20.74
C ARG A 87 8.72 12.75 -20.57
N ASN A 88 9.85 13.46 -20.57
CA ASN A 88 11.20 12.92 -20.48
C ASN A 88 11.88 13.23 -19.14
N VAL A 89 11.08 13.53 -18.10
CA VAL A 89 11.57 13.84 -16.76
C VAL A 89 10.84 12.97 -15.74
N TYR A 90 11.58 12.40 -14.80
CA TYR A 90 11.06 11.81 -13.58
C TYR A 90 11.11 12.85 -12.46
N ASN A 91 9.97 13.09 -11.83
CA ASN A 91 9.85 13.86 -10.59
C ASN A 91 9.78 12.85 -9.45
N ILE A 92 10.76 12.89 -8.56
CA ILE A 92 10.93 11.90 -7.50
C ILE A 92 10.87 12.61 -6.16
N ARG A 93 10.03 12.12 -5.26
CA ARG A 93 9.95 12.60 -3.88
C ARG A 93 10.42 11.50 -2.96
N THR A 94 11.40 11.79 -2.13
CA THR A 94 12.06 10.81 -1.25
C THR A 94 12.39 11.44 0.10
N PRO A 95 12.57 10.67 1.18
CA PRO A 95 12.84 11.22 2.52
C PRO A 95 14.18 11.97 2.62
N ARG A 96 15.09 11.77 1.65
CA ARG A 96 16.28 12.59 1.40
C ARG A 96 16.57 12.63 -0.10
N ARG A 97 17.38 13.59 -0.54
CA ARG A 97 17.89 13.65 -1.92
C ARG A 97 18.74 12.41 -2.25
N LEU A 98 18.65 11.97 -3.51
CA LEU A 98 19.52 10.95 -4.09
C LEU A 98 20.84 11.58 -4.51
N SER A 99 21.95 10.97 -4.12
CA SER A 99 23.28 11.39 -4.52
C SER A 99 23.59 10.99 -5.97
N GLU A 100 24.53 11.69 -6.61
CA GLU A 100 24.92 11.40 -7.99
C GLU A 100 25.47 9.98 -8.17
N SER A 101 26.17 9.44 -7.18
CA SER A 101 26.70 8.07 -7.21
C SER A 101 25.58 7.02 -7.17
N GLU A 102 24.53 7.26 -6.38
CA GLU A 102 23.35 6.40 -6.35
C GLU A 102 22.64 6.43 -7.72
N LEU A 103 22.52 7.61 -8.32
CA LEU A 103 21.88 7.78 -9.63
C LEU A 103 22.73 7.24 -10.78
N ALA A 104 24.06 7.26 -10.67
CA ALA A 104 24.96 6.68 -11.65
C ALA A 104 24.70 5.18 -11.83
N GLY A 105 24.38 4.47 -10.74
CA GLY A 105 24.00 3.06 -10.77
C GLY A 105 22.67 2.77 -11.48
N CYS A 106 21.85 3.80 -11.74
CA CYS A 106 20.56 3.66 -12.40
C CYS A 106 20.61 3.88 -13.92
N ARG A 107 21.78 4.07 -14.52
CA ARG A 107 21.91 4.31 -15.97
C ARG A 107 21.65 3.03 -16.78
N TRP A 108 21.29 3.22 -18.06
CA TRP A 108 21.36 2.16 -19.06
C TRP A 108 22.84 1.84 -19.26
N ASP A 109 23.22 0.57 -19.07
CA ASP A 109 24.61 0.12 -19.29
C ASP A 109 24.97 0.20 -20.78
#